data_AF-A0A1U7WBR9-F1
#
_entry.id   AF-A0A1U7WBR9-F1
#
_cell.length_a   1.000
_cell.length_b   1.000
_cell.length_c   1.000
_cell.angle_alpha   90.00
_cell.angle_beta   90.00
_cell.angle_gamma   90.00
#
_symmetry.space_group_name_H-M   'P 1'
#
loop_
_entity.id
_entity.type
_entity.pdbx_description
1 polymer ?
#
loop_
_entity_poly.entity_id
_entity_poly.type
_entity_poly.pdbx_seq_one_letter_code
_entity_poly.pdbx_strand_id
1 'polypeptide(L)'
;MESVGSSKLTGSIILATKLLVGFNLASVTTRRKIFLPTNANGVMKTTLFEVVDGEMGYNIILGRPWLHEMETIPSIYHQLLKFRTPEGIKQIRGNQPAERQMNAISVSNSKGKEYAA
;
A
#
# COMPACT_ATOMS: atom_id res chain seq x y z
N MET A 1 -30.84 24.23 -2.86
CA MET A 1 -30.28 23.13 -2.05
C MET A 1 -29.94 22.00 -3.00
N GLU A 2 -28.67 21.94 -3.39
CA GLU A 2 -28.18 20.96 -4.36
C GLU A 2 -27.98 19.61 -3.66
N SER A 3 -28.71 18.60 -4.13
CA SER A 3 -28.35 17.21 -3.88
C SER A 3 -27.43 16.78 -5.02
N VAL A 4 -26.12 16.82 -4.77
CA VAL A 4 -25.12 16.31 -5.72
C VAL A 4 -25.18 14.78 -5.68
N GLY A 5 -25.62 14.22 -6.81
CA GLY A 5 -25.80 12.79 -7.01
C GLY A 5 -24.54 11.97 -6.73
N SER A 6 -24.76 10.84 -6.05
CA SER A 6 -23.78 9.81 -5.71
C SER A 6 -23.40 8.95 -6.92
N SER A 7 -22.97 9.56 -8.04
CA SER A 7 -22.70 8.85 -9.30
C SER A 7 -21.28 9.02 -9.85
N LYS A 8 -20.28 9.27 -8.99
CA LYS A 8 -18.86 9.42 -9.44
C LYS A 8 -17.84 8.40 -8.92
N LEU A 9 -18.25 7.33 -8.24
CA LEU A 9 -17.32 6.29 -7.73
C LEU A 9 -17.38 4.95 -8.47
N THR A 10 -18.39 4.74 -9.32
CA THR A 10 -18.66 3.44 -9.96
C THR A 10 -17.60 3.06 -11.01
N GLY A 11 -16.89 4.03 -11.59
CA GLY A 11 -15.78 3.76 -12.51
C GLY A 11 -14.45 3.40 -11.84
N SER A 12 -14.32 3.60 -10.53
CA SER A 12 -13.06 3.41 -9.80
C SER A 12 -12.92 2.03 -9.18
N ILE A 13 -14.00 1.24 -9.10
CA ILE A 13 -14.03 -0.07 -8.45
C ILE A 13 -14.34 -1.13 -9.49
N ILE A 14 -13.47 -2.13 -9.58
CA ILE A 14 -13.64 -3.29 -10.46
C ILE A 14 -13.85 -4.52 -9.60
N LEU A 15 -14.99 -5.18 -9.78
CA LEU A 15 -15.24 -6.46 -9.14
C LEU A 15 -14.44 -7.54 -9.86
N ALA A 16 -13.27 -7.85 -9.31
CA ALA A 16 -12.40 -8.91 -9.78
C ALA A 16 -11.72 -9.53 -8.57
N THR A 17 -11.81 -10.85 -8.47
CA THR A 17 -11.12 -11.63 -7.44
C THR A 17 -9.88 -12.25 -8.06
N LYS A 18 -8.79 -12.28 -7.30
CA LYS A 18 -7.52 -12.85 -7.72
C LYS A 18 -6.89 -13.58 -6.53
N LEU A 19 -6.40 -14.79 -6.75
CA LEU A 19 -5.59 -15.48 -5.75
C LEU A 19 -4.18 -14.89 -5.75
N LEU A 20 -3.74 -14.40 -4.60
CA LEU A 20 -2.35 -14.00 -4.35
C LEU A 20 -1.69 -15.10 -3.52
N VAL A 21 -0.50 -15.51 -3.91
CA VAL A 21 0.30 -16.50 -3.17
C VAL A 21 1.53 -15.79 -2.62
N GLY A 22 1.70 -15.84 -1.31
CA GLY A 22 2.83 -15.28 -0.59
C GLY A 22 4.05 -16.19 -0.58
N PHE A 23 5.18 -15.66 -0.12
CA PHE A 23 6.44 -16.41 -0.04
C PHE A 23 6.41 -17.59 0.95
N ASN A 24 5.55 -17.51 1.96
CA ASN A 24 5.31 -18.58 2.93
C ASN A 24 4.29 -19.62 2.44
N LEU A 25 3.95 -19.60 1.15
CA LEU A 25 2.91 -20.42 0.52
C LEU A 25 1.48 -20.18 1.06
N ALA A 26 1.30 -19.24 1.99
CA ALA A 26 -0.03 -18.77 2.34
C ALA A 26 -0.64 -18.04 1.15
N SER A 27 -1.94 -18.22 0.96
CA SER A 27 -2.66 -17.58 -0.13
C SER A 27 -3.80 -16.72 0.40
N VAL A 28 -4.08 -15.64 -0.32
CA VAL A 28 -5.16 -14.72 0.02
C VAL A 28 -5.90 -14.36 -1.25
N THR A 29 -7.22 -14.40 -1.20
CA THR A 29 -8.08 -14.01 -2.32
C THR A 29 -8.42 -12.52 -2.21
N THR A 30 -8.15 -11.75 -3.25
CA THR A 30 -8.53 -10.34 -3.33
C THR A 30 -10.03 -10.22 -3.51
N ARG A 31 -10.62 -9.18 -2.92
CA ARG A 31 -12.07 -8.90 -3.03
C ARG A 31 -12.44 -8.13 -4.27
N ARG A 32 -11.59 -7.17 -4.64
CA ARG A 32 -11.84 -6.22 -5.73
C ARG A 32 -10.54 -5.53 -6.13
N LYS A 33 -10.60 -4.79 -7.23
CA LYS A 33 -9.58 -3.81 -7.58
C LYS A 33 -10.13 -2.41 -7.48
N ILE A 34 -9.28 -1.46 -7.11
CA ILE A 34 -9.67 -0.06 -6.98
C ILE A 34 -8.59 0.86 -7.52
N PHE A 35 -8.99 1.86 -8.29
CA PHE A 35 -8.12 2.98 -8.65
C PHE A 35 -8.11 4.00 -7.51
N LEU A 36 -6.94 4.23 -6.92
CA LEU A 36 -6.75 5.23 -5.88
C LEU A 36 -5.65 6.23 -6.25
N PRO A 37 -5.89 7.53 -6.02
CA PRO A 37 -4.84 8.53 -6.13
C PRO A 37 -3.80 8.31 -5.02
N THR A 38 -2.55 8.12 -5.40
CA THR A 38 -1.41 7.92 -4.52
C THR A 38 -0.54 9.18 -4.55
N ASN A 39 -0.35 9.80 -3.38
CA ASN A 39 0.58 10.93 -3.22
C ASN A 39 1.92 10.42 -2.69
N ALA A 40 2.99 10.69 -3.43
CA ALA A 40 4.35 10.44 -3.00
C ALA A 40 5.12 11.77 -3.03
N ASN A 41 5.24 12.42 -1.87
CA ASN A 41 5.92 13.71 -1.69
C ASN A 41 5.48 14.77 -2.73
N GLY A 42 4.17 14.88 -2.97
CA GLY A 42 3.58 15.84 -3.92
C GLY A 42 3.57 15.37 -5.39
N VAL A 43 4.03 14.16 -5.69
CA VAL A 43 3.77 13.52 -6.99
C VAL A 43 2.51 12.67 -6.86
N MET A 44 1.51 12.97 -7.69
CA MET A 44 0.24 12.27 -7.72
C MET A 44 0.20 11.27 -8.88
N LYS A 45 -0.15 10.01 -8.60
CA LYS A 45 -0.44 8.99 -9.61
C LYS A 45 -1.72 8.24 -9.27
N THR A 46 -2.46 7.82 -10.29
CA THR A 46 -3.63 6.96 -10.09
C THR A 46 -3.18 5.51 -10.20
N THR A 47 -3.22 4.79 -9.08
CA THR A 47 -2.69 3.42 -8.99
C THR A 47 -3.84 2.42 -8.88
N LEU A 48 -3.78 1.32 -9.61
CA LEU A 48 -4.70 0.20 -9.44
C LEU A 48 -4.22 -0.72 -8.31
N PHE A 49 -5.01 -0.81 -7.24
CA PHE A 49 -4.75 -1.68 -6.10
C PHE A 49 -5.62 -2.93 -6.13
N GLU A 50 -5.03 -4.06 -5.73
CA GLU A 50 -5.77 -5.26 -5.34
C GLU A 50 -6.16 -5.14 -3.87
N VAL A 51 -7.45 -5.20 -3.56
CA VAL A 51 -7.96 -5.05 -2.19
C VAL A 51 -8.10 -6.42 -1.55
N VAL A 52 -7.42 -6.59 -0.42
CA VAL A 52 -7.48 -7.79 0.42
C VAL A 52 -8.21 -7.45 1.71
N ASP A 53 -9.02 -8.38 2.22
CA ASP A 53 -9.58 -8.30 3.57
C ASP A 53 -8.75 -9.15 4.53
N GLY A 54 -8.29 -8.55 5.62
CA GLY A 54 -7.47 -9.24 6.62
C GLY A 54 -6.73 -8.28 7.55
N GLU A 55 -6.45 -8.74 8.77
CA GLU A 55 -5.56 -8.04 9.69
C GLU A 55 -4.12 -8.15 9.15
N MET A 56 -3.61 -7.06 8.59
CA MET A 56 -2.24 -6.95 8.10
C MET A 56 -1.50 -5.84 8.84
N GLY A 57 -0.20 -6.00 9.07
CA GLY A 57 0.66 -4.95 9.65
C GLY A 57 0.85 -3.73 8.74
N TYR A 58 0.23 -3.72 7.55
CA TYR A 58 0.37 -2.68 6.54
C TYR A 58 -0.98 -2.42 5.87
N ASN A 59 -1.26 -1.15 5.58
CA ASN A 59 -2.49 -0.76 4.87
C ASN A 59 -2.33 -0.81 3.34
N ILE A 60 -1.11 -0.58 2.84
CA ILE A 60 -0.80 -0.46 1.41
C ILE A 60 0.56 -1.09 1.14
N ILE A 61 0.65 -1.87 0.06
CA ILE A 61 1.90 -2.43 -0.44
C ILE A 61 2.11 -1.91 -1.87
N LEU A 62 3.16 -1.12 -2.07
CA LEU A 62 3.55 -0.61 -3.38
C LEU A 62 4.59 -1.54 -3.99
N GLY A 63 4.17 -2.32 -4.98
CA GLY A 63 5.03 -3.25 -5.68
C GLY A 63 5.92 -2.58 -6.74
N ARG A 64 6.72 -3.40 -7.41
CA ARG A 64 7.57 -3.00 -8.54
C ARG A 64 6.83 -2.22 -9.64
N PRO A 65 5.60 -2.57 -10.07
CA PRO A 65 4.92 -1.81 -11.11
C PRO A 65 4.78 -0.32 -10.77
N TRP A 66 4.38 0.00 -9.54
CA TRP A 66 4.28 1.39 -9.09
C TRP A 66 5.64 2.06 -9.00
N LEU A 67 6.67 1.35 -8.53
CA LEU A 67 8.04 1.88 -8.47
C LEU A 67 8.58 2.22 -9.87
N HIS A 68 8.31 1.39 -10.88
CA HIS A 68 8.67 1.65 -12.27
C HIS A 68 7.90 2.84 -12.85
N GLU A 69 6.60 2.93 -12.61
CA GLU A 69 5.78 4.05 -13.08
C GLU A 69 6.23 5.40 -12.49
N MET A 70 6.74 5.37 -11.27
CA MET A 70 7.26 6.55 -10.57
C MET A 70 8.73 6.86 -10.89
N GLU A 71 9.36 6.09 -11.79
CA GLU A 71 10.80 6.20 -12.10
C GLU A 71 11.67 6.21 -10.84
N THR A 72 11.29 5.40 -9.85
CA THR A 72 11.91 5.44 -8.53
C THR A 72 13.23 4.66 -8.48
N ILE A 73 14.18 5.20 -7.73
CA ILE A 73 15.46 4.59 -7.39
C ILE A 73 15.44 4.29 -5.88
N PRO A 74 15.26 3.03 -5.48
CA PRO A 74 15.37 2.64 -4.09
C PRO A 74 16.85 2.58 -3.67
N SER A 75 17.20 3.30 -2.61
CA SER A 75 18.48 3.19 -1.92
C SER A 75 18.27 2.44 -0.62
N ILE A 76 18.62 1.16 -0.61
CA ILE A 76 18.47 0.29 0.57
C ILE A 76 19.36 0.77 1.72
N TYR A 77 20.62 1.11 1.41
CA TYR A 77 21.59 1.56 2.41
C TYR A 77 21.14 2.81 3.15
N HIS A 78 20.62 3.81 2.43
CA HIS A 78 20.11 5.05 3.03
C HIS A 78 18.63 5.00 3.42
N GLN A 79 17.96 3.88 3.14
CA GLN A 79 16.52 3.68 3.31
C GLN A 79 15.70 4.82 2.73
N LEU A 80 16.00 5.13 1.48
CA LEU A 80 15.44 6.26 0.77
C LEU A 80 14.86 5.80 -0.55
N LEU A 81 13.71 6.33 -0.91
CA LEU A 81 13.15 6.22 -2.24
C LEU A 81 13.33 7.57 -2.94
N LYS A 82 14.12 7.61 -4.01
CA LYS A 82 14.27 8.81 -4.84
C LYS A 82 13.43 8.67 -6.10
N PHE A 83 12.90 9.77 -6.62
CA PHE A 83 12.26 9.80 -7.93
C PHE A 83 12.46 11.15 -8.59
N ARG A 84 12.51 11.13 -9.91
CA ARG A 84 12.66 12.32 -10.73
C ARG A 84 11.33 13.04 -10.83
N THR A 85 11.38 14.36 -10.72
CA THR A 85 10.27 15.29 -10.93
C THR A 85 10.74 16.43 -11.83
N PRO A 86 9.82 17.16 -12.49
CA PRO A 86 10.18 18.37 -13.23
C PRO A 86 10.92 19.40 -12.37
N GLU A 87 10.61 19.45 -11.07
CA GLU A 87 11.23 20.37 -10.10
C GLU A 87 12.56 19.85 -9.51
N GLY A 88 13.03 18.68 -9.94
CA GLY A 88 14.28 18.06 -9.47
C GLY A 88 14.08 16.66 -8.87
N ILE A 89 14.95 16.28 -7.94
CA ILE A 89 14.86 14.96 -7.28
C ILE A 89 14.06 15.12 -6.00
N LYS A 90 12.97 14.36 -5.88
CA LYS A 90 12.25 14.19 -4.63
C LYS A 90 12.63 12.89 -3.96
N GLN A 91 12.50 12.87 -2.63
CA GLN A 91 12.85 11.71 -1.84
C GLN A 91 11.85 11.44 -0.72
N ILE A 92 11.66 10.16 -0.39
CA ILE A 92 10.90 9.67 0.76
C ILE A 92 11.87 8.86 1.62
N ARG A 93 11.96 9.20 2.91
CA ARG A 93 12.85 8.53 3.87
C ARG A 93 12.08 7.58 4.76
N GLY A 94 12.62 6.38 4.96
CA GLY A 94 12.11 5.43 5.93
C GLY A 94 12.20 5.95 7.36
N ASN A 95 11.24 5.57 8.20
CA ASN A 95 11.18 5.93 9.62
C ASN A 95 11.36 4.66 10.47
N GLN A 96 12.61 4.21 10.62
CA GLN A 96 12.92 2.97 11.36
C GLN A 96 12.39 2.96 12.80
N PRO A 97 12.52 4.04 13.60
CA PRO A 97 12.01 4.01 14.98
C PRO A 97 10.50 3.74 15.03
N ALA A 98 9.72 4.41 14.18
CA ALA A 98 8.27 4.18 14.10
C ALA A 98 7.96 2.76 13.60
N GLU A 99 8.69 2.28 12.59
CA GLU A 99 8.55 0.91 12.08
C GLU A 99 8.78 -0.13 13.19
N ARG A 100 9.84 0.02 13.99
CA ARG A 100 10.15 -0.89 15.10
C ARG A 100 9.06 -0.91 16.16
N GLN A 101 8.48 0.25 16.48
CA GLN A 101 7.36 0.33 17.43
C GLN A 101 6.12 -0.39 16.90
N MET A 102 5.74 -0.15 15.64
CA MET A 102 4.60 -0.81 15.01
C MET A 102 4.78 -2.33 14.91
N ASN A 103 6.01 -2.78 14.61
CA ASN A 103 6.35 -4.20 14.58
C ASN A 103 6.23 -4.83 15.97
N ALA A 104 6.71 -4.17 17.03
CA ALA A 104 6.57 -4.67 18.39
C ALA A 104 5.10 -4.81 18.81
N ILE A 105 4.25 -3.85 18.47
CA ILE A 105 2.80 -3.89 18.74
C ILE A 105 2.14 -5.05 17.97
N SER A 106 2.51 -5.24 16.70
CA SER A 106 1.95 -6.32 15.88
C SER A 106 2.31 -7.70 16.46
N VAL A 107 3.55 -7.87 16.94
CA VAL A 107 4.03 -9.10 17.59
C VAL A 107 3.36 -9.33 18.95
N SER A 108 3.12 -8.28 19.75
CA SER A 108 2.39 -8.46 21.02
C SER A 108 0.93 -8.86 20.78
N ASN A 109 0.28 -8.30 19.75
CA ASN A 109 -1.10 -8.62 19.42
C ASN A 109 -1.26 -10.05 18.88
N SER A 110 -0.25 -10.60 18.18
CA SER A 110 -0.28 -11.99 17.73
C SER A 110 -0.10 -12.99 18.88
N LYS A 111 0.73 -12.67 19.89
CA LYS A 111 0.95 -13.53 21.07
C LYS A 111 -0.26 -13.64 21.99
N GLY A 112 -1.06 -12.57 22.12
CA GLY A 112 -2.29 -12.60 22.92
C GLY A 112 -3.38 -13.54 22.38
N LYS A 113 -3.30 -13.94 21.10
CA LYS A 113 -4.24 -14.84 20.44
C LYS A 113 -3.85 -16.32 20.53
N GLU A 114 -2.64 -16.65 20.97
CA GLU A 114 -2.15 -18.04 21.12
C GLU A 114 -2.56 -18.71 22.45
N TYR A 115 -3.08 -17.96 23.42
CA TYR A 115 -3.47 -18.47 24.75
C TYR A 115 -4.98 -18.47 25.00
N ALA A 116 -5.80 -18.27 23.96
CA ALA A 116 -7.26 -18.25 24.05
C ALA A 116 -7.93 -19.30 23.13
N ALA A 117 -7.22 -20.38 22.81
CA ALA A 117 -7.73 -21.56 22.09
C ALA A 117 -7.86 -22.75 23.03
#